data_AF-A0A3N4VIJ7-F1
#
_entry.id   AF-A0A3N4VIJ7-F1
#
_cell.length_a   1.000
_cell.length_b   1.000
_cell.length_c   1.000
_cell.angle_alpha   90.00
_cell.angle_beta   90.00
_cell.angle_gamma   90.00
#
_symmetry.space_group_name_H-M   'P 1'
#
loop_
_entity.id
_entity.type
_entity.pdbx_description
1 polymer ?
#
loop_
_entity_poly.entity_id
_entity_poly.type
_entity_poly.pdbx_seq_one_letter_code
_entity_poly.pdbx_strand_id
1 'polypeptide(L)' 'MDPSARADGEFRQWMHRLRNELNGVAMATAAAAALLDAGAPPEQVARNLGRAQDACRRCRDLLQDVPEPGP' A
#
# COMPACT_ATOMS: atom_id res chain seq x y z
N MET A 1 -26.15 17.05 1.54
CA MET A 1 -25.10 16.54 0.63
C MET A 1 -25.70 15.34 -0.08
N ASP A 2 -25.54 15.26 -1.39
CA ASP A 2 -26.06 14.15 -2.20
C ASP A 2 -25.42 12.82 -1.76
N PRO A 3 -26.21 11.77 -1.42
CA PRO A 3 -25.69 10.45 -1.07
C PRO A 3 -24.74 9.84 -2.11
N SER A 4 -25.00 10.06 -3.41
CA SER A 4 -24.14 9.56 -4.49
C SER A 4 -22.77 10.26 -4.47
N ALA A 5 -22.75 11.58 -4.32
CA ALA A 5 -21.50 12.34 -4.23
C ALA A 5 -20.65 11.96 -2.99
N ARG A 6 -21.29 11.52 -1.90
CA ARG A 6 -20.59 11.01 -0.72
C ARG A 6 -19.95 9.65 -0.98
N ALA A 7 -20.67 8.70 -1.60
CA ALA A 7 -20.14 7.38 -1.96
C ALA A 7 -18.93 7.50 -2.89
N ASP A 8 -19.00 8.37 -3.89
CA ASP A 8 -17.86 8.66 -4.79
C ASP A 8 -16.66 9.27 -4.06
N GLY A 9 -16.90 10.10 -3.05
CA GLY A 9 -15.85 10.65 -2.19
C GLY A 9 -15.13 9.55 -1.39
N GLU A 10 -15.91 8.67 -0.76
CA GLU A 10 -15.42 7.54 0.04
C GLU A 10 -14.62 6.54 -0.82
N PHE A 11 -15.13 6.19 -2.01
CA PHE A 11 -14.42 5.31 -2.94
C PHE A 11 -13.11 5.91 -3.46
N ARG A 12 -13.11 7.20 -3.85
CA ARG A 12 -11.87 7.88 -4.28
C ARG A 12 -10.83 7.93 -3.16
N GLN A 13 -11.25 8.21 -1.93
CA GLN A 13 -10.35 8.24 -0.79
C GLN A 13 -9.82 6.85 -0.43
N TRP A 14 -10.65 5.81 -0.54
CA TRP A 14 -10.22 4.42 -0.40
C TRP A 14 -9.19 4.03 -1.47
N MET A 15 -9.48 4.32 -2.75
CA MET A 15 -8.54 4.07 -3.86
C MET A 15 -7.22 4.81 -3.68
N HIS A 16 -7.24 6.05 -3.19
CA HIS A 16 -6.03 6.81 -2.90
C HIS A 16 -5.20 6.14 -1.79
N ARG A 17 -5.84 5.72 -0.68
CA ARG A 17 -5.16 4.99 0.40
C ARG A 17 -4.54 3.68 -0.10
N LEU A 18 -5.27 2.90 -0.88
CA LEU A 18 -4.76 1.64 -1.45
C LEU A 18 -3.55 1.87 -2.35
N ARG A 19 -3.59 2.88 -3.23
CA ARG A 19 -2.46 3.23 -4.09
C ARG A 19 -1.22 3.66 -3.28
N ASN A 20 -1.41 4.39 -2.19
CA ASN A 20 -0.30 4.79 -1.33
C ASN A 20 0.39 3.57 -0.70
N GLU A 21 -0.39 2.59 -0.22
CA GLU A 21 0.19 1.37 0.35
C GLU A 21 0.88 0.51 -0.72
N LEU A 22 0.30 0.38 -1.92
CA LEU A 22 0.94 -0.30 -3.05
C LEU A 22 2.26 0.37 -3.47
N ASN A 23 2.30 1.70 -3.48
CA ASN A 23 3.56 2.44 -3.72
C ASN A 23 4.59 2.16 -2.62
N GLY A 24 4.15 2.04 -1.36
CA GLY A 24 4.98 1.62 -0.24
C GLY A 24 5.60 0.24 -0.45
N VAL A 25 4.81 -0.73 -0.90
CA VAL A 25 5.29 -2.08 -1.27
C VAL A 25 6.35 -1.97 -2.37
N ALA A 26 6.04 -1.27 -3.46
CA ALA A 26 6.94 -1.16 -4.62
C ALA A 26 8.28 -0.50 -4.27
N MET A 27 8.27 0.60 -3.51
CA MET A 27 9.50 1.27 -3.10
C MET A 27 10.33 0.41 -2.15
N ALA A 28 9.68 -0.26 -1.19
CA ALA A 28 10.37 -1.09 -0.21
C ALA A 28 11.01 -2.32 -0.86
N THR A 29 10.34 -2.97 -1.80
CA THR A 29 10.90 -4.12 -2.54
C THR A 29 12.01 -3.69 -3.50
N ALA A 30 11.85 -2.56 -4.20
CA ALA A 30 12.91 -2.01 -5.05
C ALA A 30 14.18 -1.67 -4.23
N ALA A 31 14.01 -1.06 -3.05
CA ALA A 31 15.12 -0.77 -2.14
C ALA A 31 15.79 -2.06 -1.63
N ALA A 32 15.01 -3.08 -1.30
CA ALA A 32 15.54 -4.38 -0.88
C ALA A 32 16.36 -5.05 -2.00
N ALA A 33 15.86 -5.03 -3.25
CA ALA A 33 16.57 -5.56 -4.41
C ALA A 33 17.89 -4.81 -4.66
N ALA A 34 17.87 -3.47 -4.66
CA ALA A 34 19.08 -2.66 -4.83
C ALA A 34 20.13 -2.93 -3.74
N LEU A 35 19.69 -3.14 -2.49
CA LEU A 35 20.59 -3.48 -1.38
C LEU A 35 21.19 -4.89 -1.54
N LEU A 36 20.41 -5.86 -2.03
CA LEU A 36 20.92 -7.20 -2.35
C LEU A 36 21.99 -7.13 -3.44
N ASP A 37 21.72 -6.41 -4.53
CA ASP A 37 22.66 -6.25 -5.64
C ASP A 37 23.96 -5.55 -5.22
N ALA A 38 23.87 -4.63 -4.24
CA ALA A 38 25.01 -3.94 -3.66
C ALA A 38 25.79 -4.76 -2.61
N GLY A 39 25.36 -5.99 -2.30
CA GLY A 39 25.97 -6.83 -1.25
C GLY A 39 25.80 -6.27 0.16
N ALA A 40 24.72 -5.53 0.42
CA ALA A 40 24.45 -4.95 1.73
C ALA A 40 24.20 -6.03 2.79
N PRO A 41 24.43 -5.72 4.09
CA PRO A 41 24.15 -6.65 5.18
C PRO A 41 22.69 -7.14 5.18
N PRO A 42 22.43 -8.43 5.47
CA PRO A 42 21.09 -9.01 5.47
C PRO A 42 20.07 -8.25 6.32
N GLU A 43 20.51 -7.63 7.42
CA GLU A 43 19.64 -6.85 8.30
C GLU A 43 19.04 -5.63 7.58
N GLN A 44 19.77 -5.02 6.63
CA GLN A 44 19.27 -3.88 5.86
C GLN A 44 18.22 -4.29 4.84
N VAL A 45 18.44 -5.43 4.19
CA VAL A 45 17.48 -6.03 3.26
C VAL A 45 16.22 -6.44 4.03
N ALA A 46 16.37 -7.13 5.16
CA ALA A 46 15.28 -7.58 6.01
C ALA A 46 14.40 -6.42 6.51
N ARG A 47 14.99 -5.28 6.87
CA ARG A 47 14.21 -4.07 7.25
C ARG A 47 13.30 -3.58 6.12
N ASN A 48 13.78 -3.56 4.88
CA ASN A 48 12.96 -3.12 3.75
C ASN A 48 11.89 -4.16 3.39
N LEU A 49 12.20 -5.45 3.47
CA LEU A 49 11.19 -6.50 3.32
C LEU A 49 10.11 -6.44 4.42
N GLY A 50 10.49 -6.13 5.67
CA GLY A 50 9.53 -5.90 6.75
C GLY A 50 8.57 -4.75 6.46
N ARG A 51 9.09 -3.63 5.93
CA ARG A 51 8.25 -2.50 5.48
C ARG A 51 7.28 -2.89 4.37
N ALA A 52 7.73 -3.68 3.41
CA ALA A 52 6.88 -4.21 2.35
C ALA A 52 5.78 -5.12 2.92
N GLN A 53 6.11 -5.98 3.88
CA GLN A 53 5.15 -6.86 4.53
C GLN A 53 4.09 -6.08 5.31
N ASP A 54 4.48 -5.02 6.03
CA ASP A 54 3.54 -4.17 6.75
C ASP A 54 2.62 -3.39 5.80
N ALA A 55 3.15 -2.91 4.66
CA ALA A 55 2.33 -2.27 3.63
C ALA A 55 1.34 -3.26 3.00
N CYS A 56 1.78 -4.50 2.70
CA CYS A 56 0.88 -5.57 2.25
C CYS A 56 -0.22 -5.89 3.27
N ARG A 57 0.11 -5.87 4.57
CA ARG A 57 -0.88 -6.06 5.65
C ARG A 57 -1.93 -4.95 5.61
N ARG A 58 -1.52 -3.67 5.49
CA ARG A 58 -2.44 -2.53 5.38
C ARG A 58 -3.26 -2.58 4.09
N CYS A 59 -2.70 -3.01 2.96
CA CYS A 59 -3.47 -3.27 1.73
C CYS A 59 -4.58 -4.29 1.99
N ARG A 60 -4.25 -5.44 2.60
CA ARG A 60 -5.23 -6.48 2.93
C ARG A 60 -6.34 -5.94 3.83
N ASP A 61 -5.98 -5.16 4.84
CA ASP A 61 -6.93 -4.58 5.77
C ASP A 61 -7.86 -3.57 5.05
N LEU A 62 -7.32 -2.71 4.16
CA LEU A 62 -8.12 -1.84 3.29
C LEU A 62 -9.06 -2.61 2.36
N LEU A 63 -8.64 -3.77 1.86
CA LEU A 63 -9.47 -4.64 1.02
C LEU A 63 -10.62 -5.33 1.79
N GLN A 64 -10.62 -5.33 3.12
CA GLN A 64 -11.77 -5.79 3.91
C GLN A 64 -12.88 -4.73 3.97
N ASP A 65 -12.51 -3.45 3.85
CA ASP A 65 -13.40 -2.30 3.98
C ASP A 65 -13.60 -1.59 2.63
N VAL A 66 -13.92 -2.35 1.57
CA VAL A 66 -14.17 -1.78 0.23
C VAL A 66 -15.50 -1.00 0.26
N PRO A 67 -15.49 0.32 0.06
CA PRO A 67 -16.74 1.08 -0.07
C PRO A 67 -17.42 0.74 -1.39
N GLU A 68 -18.75 0.73 -1.41
CA GLU A 68 -19.50 0.61 -2.65
C GLU A 68 -19.21 1.84 -3.53
N PRO A 69 -18.92 1.64 -4.83
CA PRO A 69 -18.86 2.77 -5.76
C PRO A 69 -20.22 3.46 -5.80
N GLY A 70 -20.23 4.79 -5.95
CA GLY A 70 -21.47 5.53 -6.15
C GLY A 70 -22.24 5.04 -7.39
N PRO A 71 -23.57 5.25 -7.43
CA PRO A 71 -24.41 4.85 -8.57
C PRO A 71 -24.02 5.54 -9.87
#